data_AF-A0A1B6J2J6-F1
#
_entry.id   AF-A0A1B6J2J6-F1
#
_cell.length_a   1.000
_cell.length_b   1.000
_cell.length_c   1.000
_cell.angle_alpha   90.00
_cell.angle_beta   90.00
_cell.angle_gamma   90.00
#
_symmetry.space_group_name_H-M   'P 1'
#
loop_
_entity.id
_entity.type
_entity.pdbx_description
1 polymer ?
#
loop_
_entity_poly.entity_id
_entity_poly.type
_entity_poly.pdbx_seq_one_letter_code
_entity_poly.pdbx_strand_id
1 'polypeptide(L)'
;RLSTCHSLPPPEVLLRYSLNTDDWTLFILAAQLFQFPLQMVKKICRSWPQHTISKHLFQALSRNQTESGAVTMFEPETDLFACLAYHGNNRDVLYNLSSQLNSPSLALLASSLQMQTLPLETGLCWWLIASLSPDDAALCPNPPWTPDTVTHLLEIIVKQGYFYTLAHGFFIFHAINPFCALASFFIETVVERRFKESALNLKVFMAAFFNLPDEDKKSNSTFLMSKSWIALTAYRMACTALAFCFTSGYLRRCFLKALCDAQFSDIMQFTPVEGQNLPLLLRLAECIADTSLQLDWQRLCLQQDLSQLSEVLSALINQHLFDTAAKFAQIAGLSSDQILVTQWSVLAQADDIKERDFWQRCDTAFQQANIDPDIAVHFYRSQALTSSSFHEKYVLLKFGLSWIYKTSATKEAVISLQLELYTTCLQDQFKPEVTTEGVSATPLRCLSHELQVTPIPSPPKLTSGQYHQL
;
A
#
# COMPACT_ATOMS: atom_id res chain seq x y z
N ARG A 1 51.68 -10.94 -5.37
CA ARG A 1 51.72 -10.49 -3.96
C ARG A 1 53.14 -10.48 -3.40
N LEU A 2 53.84 -11.61 -3.22
CA LEU A 2 55.25 -11.58 -2.80
C LEU A 2 56.15 -10.79 -3.78
N SER A 3 56.00 -10.99 -5.09
CA SER A 3 56.76 -10.24 -6.10
C SER A 3 56.51 -8.72 -6.03
N THR A 4 55.24 -8.33 -5.98
CA THR A 4 54.79 -6.93 -5.86
C THR A 4 55.21 -6.28 -4.53
N CYS A 5 55.19 -7.01 -3.41
CA CYS A 5 55.62 -6.49 -2.11
C CYS A 5 57.15 -6.33 -1.98
N HIS A 6 57.92 -7.05 -2.81
CA HIS A 6 59.39 -7.06 -2.76
C HIS A 6 60.06 -6.48 -4.02
N SER A 7 59.30 -5.81 -4.90
CA SER A 7 59.81 -5.26 -6.17
C SER A 7 60.54 -6.30 -7.05
N LEU A 8 60.16 -7.58 -6.94
CA LEU A 8 60.72 -8.63 -7.77
C LEU A 8 59.94 -8.72 -9.09
N PRO A 9 60.60 -9.08 -10.21
CA PRO A 9 59.90 -9.28 -11.48
C PRO A 9 58.82 -10.37 -11.31
N PRO A 10 57.61 -10.15 -11.85
CA PRO A 10 56.52 -11.10 -11.71
C PRO A 10 56.89 -12.43 -12.43
N PRO A 11 56.57 -13.59 -11.85
CA PRO A 11 57.02 -14.88 -12.36
C PRO A 11 56.40 -15.17 -13.73
N GLU A 12 57.25 -15.22 -14.77
CA GLU A 12 56.86 -15.56 -16.15
C GLU A 12 56.19 -16.93 -16.30
N VAL A 13 56.37 -17.81 -15.31
CA VAL A 13 55.90 -19.20 -15.31
C VAL A 13 54.42 -19.29 -15.60
N LEU A 14 53.58 -18.38 -15.04
CA LEU A 14 52.14 -18.41 -15.25
C LEU A 14 51.74 -17.99 -16.68
N LEU A 15 52.42 -16.98 -17.25
CA LEU A 15 52.20 -16.57 -18.64
C LEU A 15 52.67 -17.65 -19.62
N ARG A 16 53.79 -18.32 -19.34
CA ARG A 16 54.28 -19.43 -20.16
C ARG A 16 53.42 -20.68 -20.02
N TYR A 17 52.86 -20.93 -18.84
CA TYR A 17 51.92 -22.01 -18.62
C TYR A 17 50.65 -21.81 -19.44
N SER A 18 50.04 -20.62 -19.37
CA SER A 18 48.84 -20.28 -20.16
C SER A 18 49.06 -20.36 -21.67
N LEU A 19 50.25 -19.99 -22.15
CA LEU A 19 50.65 -20.23 -23.55
C LEU A 19 50.67 -21.71 -23.92
N ASN A 20 51.23 -22.57 -23.05
CA ASN A 20 51.37 -24.00 -23.31
C ASN A 20 50.04 -24.74 -23.26
N THR A 21 49.07 -24.24 -22.47
CA THR A 21 47.72 -24.78 -22.39
C THR A 21 46.75 -24.12 -23.36
N ASP A 22 47.22 -23.16 -24.18
CA ASP A 22 46.43 -22.42 -25.16
C ASP A 22 45.26 -21.63 -24.54
N ASP A 23 45.43 -21.19 -23.29
CA ASP A 23 44.43 -20.45 -22.52
C ASP A 23 44.71 -18.95 -22.60
N TRP A 24 44.20 -18.32 -23.65
CA TRP A 24 44.34 -16.88 -23.90
C TRP A 24 43.67 -16.02 -22.83
N THR A 25 42.61 -16.53 -22.19
CA THR A 25 41.91 -15.82 -21.13
C THR A 25 42.78 -15.76 -19.87
N LEU A 26 43.32 -16.91 -19.43
CA LEU A 26 44.24 -16.96 -18.30
C LEU A 26 45.50 -16.12 -18.54
N PHE A 27 46.00 -16.10 -19.77
CA PHE A 27 47.16 -15.28 -20.15
C PHE A 27 46.91 -13.78 -19.94
N ILE A 28 45.79 -13.23 -20.46
CA ILE A 28 45.46 -11.82 -20.30
C ILE A 28 45.18 -11.49 -18.84
N LEU A 29 44.43 -12.35 -18.13
CA LEU A 29 44.09 -12.13 -16.73
C LEU A 29 45.34 -12.13 -15.85
N ALA A 30 46.27 -13.07 -16.05
CA ALA A 30 47.55 -13.06 -15.35
C ALA A 30 48.37 -11.81 -15.68
N ALA A 31 48.45 -11.43 -16.96
CA ALA A 31 49.17 -10.24 -17.41
C ALA A 31 48.66 -8.98 -16.69
N GLN A 32 47.34 -8.84 -16.57
CA GLN A 32 46.71 -7.68 -15.96
C GLN A 32 46.73 -7.73 -14.42
N LEU A 33 46.39 -8.87 -13.81
CA LEU A 33 46.29 -9.04 -12.35
C LEU A 33 47.64 -8.80 -11.65
N PHE A 34 48.74 -9.24 -12.27
CA PHE A 34 50.07 -9.03 -11.75
C PHE A 34 50.77 -7.79 -12.34
N GLN A 35 50.04 -6.97 -13.10
CA GLN A 35 50.53 -5.74 -13.73
C GLN A 35 51.85 -5.96 -14.47
N PHE A 36 51.93 -7.02 -15.29
CA PHE A 36 53.13 -7.30 -16.07
C PHE A 36 53.42 -6.14 -17.03
N PRO A 37 54.71 -5.77 -17.22
CA PRO A 37 55.09 -4.77 -18.21
C PRO A 37 54.59 -5.15 -19.60
N LEU A 38 53.96 -4.22 -20.32
CA LEU A 38 53.36 -4.48 -21.62
C LEU A 38 54.36 -5.08 -22.63
N GLN A 39 55.62 -4.63 -22.58
CA GLN A 39 56.68 -5.15 -23.45
C GLN A 39 56.99 -6.62 -23.21
N MET A 40 56.93 -7.05 -21.95
CA MET A 40 57.15 -8.44 -21.54
C MET A 40 56.01 -9.33 -22.03
N VAL A 41 54.76 -8.89 -21.84
CA VAL A 41 53.56 -9.59 -22.30
C VAL A 41 53.54 -9.69 -23.84
N LYS A 42 53.90 -8.61 -24.55
CA LYS A 42 54.06 -8.60 -26.01
C LYS A 42 55.13 -9.58 -26.49
N LYS A 43 56.28 -9.65 -25.80
CA LYS A 43 57.36 -10.59 -26.13
C LYS A 43 56.90 -12.04 -25.97
N ILE A 44 56.21 -12.34 -24.88
CA ILE A 44 55.70 -13.69 -24.59
C ILE A 44 54.57 -14.06 -25.57
N CYS A 45 53.64 -13.15 -25.86
CA CYS A 45 52.55 -13.37 -26.82
C CYS A 45 53.04 -13.72 -28.23
N ARG A 46 54.17 -13.15 -28.69
CA ARG A 46 54.80 -13.49 -29.99
C ARG A 46 55.30 -14.95 -30.07
N SER A 47 55.54 -15.60 -28.93
CA SER A 47 55.96 -17.01 -28.88
C SER A 47 54.80 -17.99 -28.83
N TRP A 48 53.54 -17.52 -28.93
CA TRP A 48 52.36 -18.37 -28.87
C TRP A 48 52.25 -19.25 -30.13
N PRO A 49 52.08 -20.58 -29.99
CA PRO A 49 51.95 -21.51 -31.13
C PRO A 49 50.79 -21.19 -32.09
N GLN A 50 49.64 -20.75 -31.57
CA GLN A 50 48.49 -20.34 -32.36
C GLN A 50 48.65 -18.95 -32.97
N HIS A 51 49.00 -18.92 -34.26
CA HIS A 51 49.30 -17.69 -34.99
C HIS A 51 48.12 -16.70 -35.08
N THR A 52 46.88 -17.18 -35.08
CA THR A 52 45.70 -16.33 -35.25
C THR A 52 45.37 -15.56 -33.97
N ILE A 53 45.24 -16.25 -32.84
CA ILE A 53 44.95 -15.64 -31.52
C ILE A 53 46.11 -14.74 -31.10
N SER A 54 47.36 -15.20 -31.25
CA SER A 54 48.56 -14.40 -30.99
C SER A 54 48.56 -13.07 -31.74
N LYS A 55 48.24 -13.10 -33.04
CA LYS A 55 48.22 -11.89 -33.87
C LYS A 55 47.14 -10.92 -33.43
N HIS A 56 45.93 -11.41 -33.14
CA HIS A 56 44.83 -10.58 -32.65
C HIS A 56 45.14 -9.98 -31.27
N LEU A 57 45.67 -10.78 -30.36
CA LEU A 57 45.99 -10.38 -28.99
C LEU A 57 47.17 -9.40 -28.97
N PHE A 58 48.20 -9.64 -29.79
CA PHE A 58 49.30 -8.70 -29.99
C PHE A 58 48.83 -7.36 -30.56
N GLN A 59 47.91 -7.38 -31.52
CA GLN A 59 47.30 -6.16 -32.07
C GLN A 59 46.47 -5.42 -31.03
N ALA A 60 45.66 -6.13 -30.23
CA ALA A 60 44.87 -5.55 -29.15
C ALA A 60 45.76 -4.89 -28.07
N LEU A 61 46.78 -5.60 -27.59
CA LEU A 61 47.79 -5.09 -26.66
C LEU A 61 48.60 -3.92 -27.23
N SER A 62 48.71 -3.82 -28.55
CA SER A 62 49.42 -2.70 -29.20
C SER A 62 48.57 -1.44 -29.29
N ARG A 63 47.24 -1.57 -29.30
CA ARG A 63 46.28 -0.46 -29.31
C ARG A 63 46.05 0.13 -27.90
N ASN A 64 46.08 -0.70 -26.86
CA ASN A 64 45.78 -0.27 -25.48
C ASN A 64 47.04 0.20 -24.69
N GLN A 65 47.86 1.06 -25.28
CA GLN A 65 49.03 1.59 -24.58
C GLN A 65 48.62 2.69 -23.60
N THR A 66 48.74 2.42 -22.30
CA THR A 66 48.63 3.45 -21.26
C THR A 66 49.99 4.12 -21.00
N GLU A 67 49.97 5.35 -20.52
CA GLU A 67 51.17 6.14 -20.17
C GLU A 67 52.07 5.43 -19.13
N SER A 68 51.50 4.53 -18.32
CA SER A 68 52.22 3.73 -17.33
C SER A 68 52.96 2.51 -17.91
N GLY A 69 52.72 2.13 -19.17
CA GLY A 69 53.35 0.96 -19.79
C GLY A 69 52.87 -0.40 -19.24
N ALA A 70 51.81 -0.42 -18.43
CA ALA A 70 51.16 -1.62 -17.91
C ALA A 70 50.07 -2.12 -18.87
N VAL A 71 49.76 -3.42 -18.83
CA VAL A 71 48.64 -4.00 -19.60
C VAL A 71 47.31 -3.61 -18.94
N THR A 72 46.52 -2.78 -19.60
CA THR A 72 45.11 -2.53 -19.26
C THR A 72 44.25 -2.99 -20.44
N MET A 73 43.86 -4.27 -20.43
CA MET A 73 42.91 -4.79 -21.43
C MET A 73 41.48 -4.68 -20.93
N PHE A 74 41.30 -4.76 -19.63
CA PHE A 74 40.01 -4.63 -18.97
C PHE A 74 40.05 -3.46 -17.99
N GLU A 75 39.00 -2.66 -17.95
CA GLU A 75 38.86 -1.65 -16.91
C GLU A 75 38.28 -2.32 -15.66
N PRO A 76 38.94 -2.22 -14.49
CA PRO A 76 38.47 -2.84 -13.25
C PRO A 76 37.12 -2.28 -12.79
N GLU A 77 36.68 -1.16 -13.36
CA GLU A 77 35.39 -0.51 -13.09
C GLU A 77 34.27 -1.00 -14.02
N THR A 78 34.55 -1.80 -15.06
CA THR A 78 33.49 -2.21 -16.01
C THR A 78 33.50 -3.70 -16.35
N ASP A 79 34.63 -4.39 -16.18
CA ASP A 79 34.75 -5.82 -16.51
C ASP A 79 34.72 -6.72 -15.27
N LEU A 80 33.80 -7.69 -15.28
CA LEU A 80 33.63 -8.73 -14.26
C LEU A 80 34.95 -9.40 -13.87
N PHE A 81 35.77 -9.79 -14.85
CA PHE A 81 37.00 -10.51 -14.60
C PHE A 81 38.10 -9.59 -14.05
N ALA A 82 38.09 -8.32 -14.42
CA ALA A 82 39.00 -7.32 -13.86
C ALA A 82 38.64 -6.99 -12.40
N CYS A 83 37.35 -6.88 -12.08
CA CYS A 83 36.89 -6.71 -10.69
C CYS A 83 37.37 -7.88 -9.82
N LEU A 84 37.15 -9.12 -10.27
CA LEU A 84 37.57 -10.33 -9.56
C LEU A 84 39.09 -10.43 -9.42
N ALA A 85 39.82 -10.09 -10.47
CA ALA A 85 41.29 -10.09 -10.47
C ALA A 85 41.87 -9.05 -9.49
N TYR A 86 41.31 -7.85 -9.47
CA TYR A 86 41.85 -6.72 -8.72
C TYR A 86 41.47 -6.76 -7.24
N HIS A 87 40.20 -7.03 -6.93
CA HIS A 87 39.71 -7.05 -5.56
C HIS A 87 39.84 -8.44 -4.89
N GLY A 88 40.15 -9.47 -5.68
CA GLY A 88 40.33 -10.84 -5.22
C GLY A 88 39.08 -11.36 -4.49
N ASN A 89 39.29 -12.08 -3.38
CA ASN A 89 38.20 -12.66 -2.59
C ASN A 89 37.60 -11.66 -1.57
N ASN A 90 37.77 -10.34 -1.76
CA ASN A 90 37.19 -9.35 -0.84
C ASN A 90 35.70 -9.15 -1.12
N ARG A 91 34.87 -9.89 -0.37
CA ARG A 91 33.42 -9.98 -0.55
C ARG A 91 32.70 -8.64 -0.43
N ASP A 92 33.01 -7.84 0.59
CA ASP A 92 32.25 -6.61 0.84
C ASP A 92 32.50 -5.59 -0.28
N VAL A 93 33.70 -5.63 -0.87
CA VAL A 93 34.02 -4.86 -2.08
C VAL A 93 33.27 -5.40 -3.30
N LEU A 94 33.17 -6.72 -3.47
CA LEU A 94 32.40 -7.32 -4.57
C LEU A 94 30.90 -7.01 -4.47
N TYR A 95 30.33 -6.97 -3.27
CA TYR A 95 28.94 -6.56 -3.07
C TYR A 95 28.73 -5.08 -3.42
N ASN A 96 29.60 -4.19 -2.96
CA ASN A 96 29.50 -2.76 -3.31
C ASN A 96 29.65 -2.55 -4.82
N LEU A 97 30.60 -3.24 -5.46
CA LEU A 97 30.77 -3.20 -6.92
C LEU A 97 29.58 -3.81 -7.65
N SER A 98 28.94 -4.85 -7.12
CA SER A 98 27.74 -5.43 -7.73
C SER A 98 26.62 -4.40 -7.87
N SER A 99 26.44 -3.55 -6.85
CA SER A 99 25.48 -2.45 -6.86
C SER A 99 25.91 -1.31 -7.78
N GLN A 100 27.17 -0.88 -7.71
CA GLN A 100 27.68 0.21 -8.57
C GLN A 100 27.62 -0.13 -10.06
N LEU A 101 27.84 -1.41 -10.41
CA LEU A 101 27.90 -1.87 -11.80
C LEU A 101 26.59 -2.51 -12.28
N ASN A 102 25.55 -2.56 -11.43
CA ASN A 102 24.31 -3.30 -11.69
C ASN A 102 24.57 -4.71 -12.24
N SER A 103 25.54 -5.40 -11.63
CA SER A 103 26.02 -6.70 -12.08
C SER A 103 25.66 -7.77 -11.04
N PRO A 104 24.54 -8.49 -11.22
CA PRO A 104 24.10 -9.51 -10.27
C PRO A 104 25.03 -10.72 -10.21
N SER A 105 25.85 -10.95 -11.24
CA SER A 105 26.86 -12.01 -11.25
C SER A 105 27.95 -11.78 -10.21
N LEU A 106 28.33 -10.51 -9.94
CA LEU A 106 29.27 -10.18 -8.86
C LEU A 106 28.70 -10.49 -7.48
N ALA A 107 27.41 -10.21 -7.26
CA ALA A 107 26.74 -10.55 -6.00
C ALA A 107 26.70 -12.08 -5.79
N LEU A 108 26.36 -12.84 -6.84
CA LEU A 108 26.38 -14.30 -6.82
C LEU A 108 27.76 -14.86 -6.47
N LEU A 109 28.81 -14.34 -7.12
CA LEU A 109 30.19 -14.74 -6.88
C LEU A 109 30.62 -14.41 -5.45
N ALA A 110 30.32 -13.21 -4.98
CA ALA A 110 30.58 -12.79 -3.60
C ALA A 110 29.93 -13.72 -2.57
N SER A 111 28.70 -14.20 -2.84
CA SER A 111 28.03 -15.20 -2.01
C SER A 111 28.64 -16.59 -2.10
N SER A 112 29.07 -17.02 -3.29
CA SER A 112 29.69 -18.34 -3.50
C SER A 112 31.07 -18.50 -2.83
N LEU A 113 31.75 -17.39 -2.53
CA LEU A 113 33.03 -17.37 -1.83
C LEU A 113 32.89 -17.67 -0.31
N GLN A 114 31.68 -17.89 0.22
CA GLN A 114 31.45 -18.17 1.63
C GLN A 114 31.79 -19.62 2.01
N MET A 115 32.77 -19.78 2.90
CA MET A 115 33.08 -21.05 3.55
C MET A 115 32.50 -21.23 4.96
N GLN A 116 32.00 -20.23 5.72
CA GLN A 116 31.40 -20.56 7.04
C GLN A 116 30.60 -19.52 7.87
N THR A 117 30.55 -18.20 7.62
CA THR A 117 30.19 -17.27 8.74
C THR A 117 29.23 -16.09 8.49
N LEU A 118 28.59 -15.93 7.33
CA LEU A 118 27.56 -14.87 7.16
C LEU A 118 26.24 -15.42 6.60
N PRO A 119 25.09 -14.81 6.93
CA PRO A 119 23.79 -15.29 6.48
C PRO A 119 23.65 -15.12 4.95
N LEU A 120 23.12 -16.14 4.30
CA LEU A 120 22.79 -16.18 2.86
C LEU A 120 21.90 -15.00 2.41
N GLU A 121 21.18 -14.41 3.36
CA GLU A 121 20.35 -13.20 3.23
C GLU A 121 21.06 -12.03 2.56
N THR A 122 22.32 -11.78 2.93
CA THR A 122 23.10 -10.66 2.38
C THR A 122 23.33 -10.82 0.89
N GLY A 123 23.58 -12.04 0.43
CA GLY A 123 23.77 -12.37 -0.97
C GLY A 123 22.51 -12.11 -1.80
N LEU A 124 21.38 -12.59 -1.30
CA LEU A 124 20.06 -12.35 -1.91
C LEU A 124 19.77 -10.84 -2.03
N CYS A 125 19.95 -10.06 -0.96
CA CYS A 125 19.62 -8.64 -0.97
C CYS A 125 20.48 -7.86 -1.98
N TRP A 126 21.78 -8.10 -2.01
CA TRP A 126 22.67 -7.45 -2.98
C TRP A 126 22.39 -7.89 -4.41
N TRP A 127 22.10 -9.18 -4.62
CA TRP A 127 21.74 -9.69 -5.94
C TRP A 127 20.44 -9.06 -6.46
N LEU A 128 19.45 -8.90 -5.58
CA LEU A 128 18.19 -8.24 -5.92
C LEU A 128 18.43 -6.79 -6.31
N ILE A 129 19.16 -6.01 -5.48
CA ILE A 129 19.47 -4.60 -5.76
C ILE A 129 20.25 -4.44 -7.07
N ALA A 130 21.29 -5.26 -7.28
CA ALA A 130 22.10 -5.21 -8.50
C ALA A 130 21.34 -5.63 -9.77
N SER A 131 20.20 -6.31 -9.61
CA SER A 131 19.33 -6.72 -10.72
C SER A 131 18.28 -5.66 -11.09
N LEU A 132 18.17 -4.57 -10.33
CA LEU A 132 17.22 -3.48 -10.57
C LEU A 132 17.81 -2.44 -11.53
N SER A 133 16.93 -1.59 -12.06
CA SER A 133 17.37 -0.37 -12.74
C SER A 133 18.09 0.56 -11.74
N PRO A 134 19.03 1.42 -12.17
CA PRO A 134 19.77 2.30 -11.26
C PRO A 134 18.85 3.25 -10.48
N ASP A 135 17.75 3.69 -11.09
CA ASP A 135 16.76 4.56 -10.46
C ASP A 135 15.99 3.82 -9.34
N ASP A 136 15.65 2.56 -9.58
CA ASP A 136 14.95 1.71 -8.60
C ASP A 136 15.89 1.27 -7.47
N ALA A 137 17.16 0.96 -7.80
CA ALA A 137 18.17 0.57 -6.84
C ALA A 137 18.46 1.68 -5.82
N ALA A 138 18.35 2.95 -6.22
CA ALA A 138 18.52 4.11 -5.33
C ALA A 138 17.42 4.21 -4.25
N LEU A 139 16.25 3.60 -4.47
CA LEU A 139 15.16 3.54 -3.48
C LEU A 139 15.37 2.44 -2.44
N CYS A 140 16.28 1.50 -2.70
CA CYS A 140 16.48 0.35 -1.85
C CYS A 140 17.21 0.69 -0.54
N PRO A 141 16.88 -0.01 0.56
CA PRO A 141 17.58 0.17 1.83
C PRO A 141 19.03 -0.31 1.75
N ASN A 142 19.91 0.39 2.46
CA ASN A 142 21.31 -0.02 2.67
C ASN A 142 21.42 -0.95 3.89
N PRO A 143 22.46 -1.81 3.95
CA PRO A 143 22.72 -2.63 5.13
C PRO A 143 22.90 -1.74 6.39
N PRO A 144 22.53 -2.24 7.59
CA PRO A 144 22.36 -3.65 7.96
C PRO A 144 21.01 -4.28 7.56
N TRP A 145 21.05 -5.54 7.13
CA TRP A 145 19.88 -6.31 6.73
C TRP A 145 19.12 -6.83 7.96
N THR A 146 18.05 -6.14 8.33
CA THR A 146 17.06 -6.55 9.34
C THR A 146 15.78 -7.07 8.66
N PRO A 147 14.92 -7.82 9.38
CA PRO A 147 13.65 -8.30 8.83
C PRO A 147 12.79 -7.20 8.20
N ASP A 148 12.80 -6.00 8.79
CA ASP A 148 12.06 -4.84 8.28
C ASP A 148 12.66 -4.29 6.99
N THR A 149 13.99 -4.14 6.94
CA THR A 149 14.68 -3.65 5.73
C THR A 149 14.50 -4.61 4.56
N VAL A 150 14.54 -5.92 4.80
CA VAL A 150 14.31 -6.93 3.75
C VAL A 150 12.85 -6.93 3.31
N THR A 151 11.90 -6.79 4.24
CA THR A 151 10.49 -6.63 3.87
C THR A 151 10.29 -5.42 2.97
N HIS A 152 10.90 -4.28 3.33
CA HIS A 152 10.82 -3.06 2.52
C HIS A 152 11.46 -3.23 1.13
N LEU A 153 12.62 -3.89 1.04
CA LEU A 153 13.25 -4.23 -0.23
C LEU A 153 12.31 -5.07 -1.12
N LEU A 154 11.69 -6.11 -0.55
CA LEU A 154 10.75 -6.97 -1.28
C LEU A 154 9.49 -6.22 -1.73
N GLU A 155 8.98 -5.28 -0.93
CA GLU A 155 7.89 -4.39 -1.34
C GLU A 155 8.28 -3.52 -2.53
N ILE A 156 9.49 -2.93 -2.54
CA ILE A 156 9.96 -2.12 -3.67
C ILE A 156 10.03 -2.98 -4.94
N ILE A 157 10.59 -4.17 -4.85
CA ILE A 157 10.73 -5.12 -5.98
C ILE A 157 9.35 -5.49 -6.54
N VAL A 158 8.39 -5.79 -5.66
CA VAL A 158 7.00 -6.10 -6.05
C VAL A 158 6.33 -4.87 -6.66
N LYS A 159 6.45 -3.70 -6.04
CA LYS A 159 5.88 -2.44 -6.52
C LYS A 159 6.31 -2.11 -7.95
N GLN A 160 7.59 -2.32 -8.26
CA GLN A 160 8.14 -2.11 -9.60
C GLN A 160 7.91 -3.28 -10.56
N GLY A 161 7.39 -4.42 -10.09
CA GLY A 161 6.99 -5.54 -10.92
C GLY A 161 8.12 -6.50 -11.32
N TYR A 162 9.27 -6.50 -10.62
CA TYR A 162 10.40 -7.38 -10.90
C TYR A 162 10.18 -8.82 -10.36
N PHE A 163 9.05 -9.45 -10.72
CA PHE A 163 8.65 -10.76 -10.19
C PHE A 163 9.54 -11.92 -10.66
N TYR A 164 10.04 -11.88 -11.90
CA TYR A 164 11.00 -12.87 -12.37
C TYR A 164 12.31 -12.78 -11.59
N THR A 165 12.84 -11.57 -11.38
CA THR A 165 14.04 -11.35 -10.57
C THR A 165 13.82 -11.91 -9.17
N LEU A 166 12.70 -11.58 -8.53
CA LEU A 166 12.32 -12.11 -7.23
C LEU A 166 12.32 -13.65 -7.19
N ALA A 167 11.66 -14.30 -8.16
CA ALA A 167 11.59 -15.75 -8.25
C ALA A 167 12.97 -16.40 -8.43
N HIS A 168 13.81 -15.85 -9.31
CA HIS A 168 15.17 -16.34 -9.55
C HIS A 168 16.06 -16.13 -8.32
N GLY A 169 15.95 -14.99 -7.64
CA GLY A 169 16.71 -14.71 -6.42
C GLY A 169 16.43 -15.75 -5.34
N PHE A 170 15.16 -16.00 -5.03
CA PHE A 170 14.81 -17.04 -4.07
C PHE A 170 15.20 -18.44 -4.56
N PHE A 171 15.08 -18.76 -5.84
CA PHE A 171 15.52 -20.05 -6.38
C PHE A 171 17.04 -20.27 -6.21
N ILE A 172 17.85 -19.24 -6.46
CA ILE A 172 19.32 -19.29 -6.38
C ILE A 172 19.79 -19.39 -4.92
N PHE A 173 19.30 -18.51 -4.05
CA PHE A 173 19.82 -18.36 -2.70
C PHE A 173 19.06 -19.20 -1.66
N HIS A 174 17.78 -19.50 -1.90
CA HIS A 174 16.93 -20.15 -0.93
C HIS A 174 15.76 -20.95 -1.53
N ALA A 175 16.03 -21.94 -2.40
CA ALA A 175 15.00 -22.67 -3.15
C ALA A 175 13.85 -23.29 -2.31
N ILE A 176 14.12 -23.64 -1.04
CA ILE A 176 13.14 -24.23 -0.10
C ILE A 176 12.17 -23.17 0.46
N ASN A 177 12.49 -21.88 0.33
CA ASN A 177 11.69 -20.82 0.93
C ASN A 177 10.30 -20.72 0.24
N PRO A 178 9.19 -20.58 1.00
CA PRO A 178 7.86 -20.45 0.42
C PRO A 178 7.73 -19.28 -0.58
N PHE A 179 8.55 -18.24 -0.47
CA PHE A 179 8.55 -17.11 -1.41
C PHE A 179 8.80 -17.50 -2.87
N CYS A 180 9.45 -18.64 -3.17
CA CYS A 180 9.55 -19.16 -4.54
C CYS A 180 8.16 -19.38 -5.17
N ALA A 181 7.27 -20.01 -4.41
CA ALA A 181 5.91 -20.30 -4.85
C ALA A 181 5.06 -19.03 -4.91
N LEU A 182 5.25 -18.10 -3.96
CA LEU A 182 4.57 -16.80 -3.98
C LEU A 182 5.00 -15.93 -5.17
N ALA A 183 6.30 -15.90 -5.49
CA ALA A 183 6.81 -15.17 -6.65
C ALA A 183 6.26 -15.75 -7.96
N SER A 184 6.19 -17.08 -8.06
CA SER A 184 5.57 -17.78 -9.21
C SER A 184 4.07 -17.44 -9.32
N PHE A 185 3.35 -17.37 -8.20
CA PHE A 185 1.98 -16.88 -8.17
C PHE A 185 1.85 -15.44 -8.68
N PHE A 186 2.77 -14.53 -8.32
CA PHE A 186 2.76 -13.17 -8.84
C PHE A 186 3.06 -13.11 -10.35
N ILE A 187 3.99 -13.93 -10.85
CA ILE A 187 4.25 -14.04 -12.29
C ILE A 187 2.96 -14.44 -13.03
N GLU A 188 2.32 -15.52 -12.59
CA GLU A 188 1.12 -16.03 -13.26
C GLU A 188 -0.06 -15.06 -13.16
N THR A 189 -0.23 -14.33 -12.05
CA THR A 189 -1.35 -13.40 -11.87
C THR A 189 -1.13 -12.03 -12.50
N VAL A 190 0.03 -11.41 -12.24
CA VAL A 190 0.30 -10.02 -12.64
C VAL A 190 0.81 -9.96 -14.08
N VAL A 191 1.77 -10.81 -14.43
CA VAL A 191 2.42 -10.79 -15.74
C VAL A 191 1.59 -11.58 -16.76
N GLU A 192 1.27 -12.84 -16.46
CA GLU A 192 0.60 -13.74 -17.40
C GLU A 192 -0.93 -13.68 -17.36
N ARG A 193 -1.52 -13.11 -16.31
CA ARG A 193 -2.97 -12.97 -16.08
C ARG A 193 -3.73 -14.30 -16.04
N ARG A 194 -3.06 -15.38 -15.63
CA ARG A 194 -3.59 -16.75 -15.51
C ARG A 194 -4.02 -17.08 -14.08
N PHE A 195 -5.14 -16.49 -13.66
CA PHE A 195 -5.66 -16.65 -12.29
C PHE A 195 -6.06 -18.09 -11.89
N LYS A 196 -6.38 -18.94 -12.86
CA LYS A 196 -6.75 -20.34 -12.58
C LYS A 196 -5.53 -21.21 -12.26
N GLU A 197 -4.46 -21.03 -13.02
CA GLU A 197 -3.19 -21.76 -12.84
C GLU A 197 -2.49 -21.30 -11.56
N SER A 198 -2.55 -19.99 -11.29
CA SER A 198 -1.97 -19.38 -10.10
C SER A 198 -2.48 -19.92 -8.77
N ALA A 199 -3.71 -20.43 -8.73
CA ALA A 199 -4.26 -21.05 -7.53
C ALA A 199 -3.42 -22.24 -7.04
N LEU A 200 -2.74 -22.96 -7.94
CA LEU A 200 -1.86 -24.07 -7.55
C LEU A 200 -0.61 -23.56 -6.84
N ASN A 201 0.06 -22.54 -7.39
CA ASN A 201 1.25 -21.95 -6.77
C ASN A 201 0.95 -21.33 -5.41
N LEU A 202 -0.23 -20.71 -5.25
CA LEU A 202 -0.65 -20.20 -3.96
C LEU A 202 -0.91 -21.32 -2.94
N LYS A 203 -1.50 -22.45 -3.36
CA LYS A 203 -1.65 -23.63 -2.49
C LYS A 203 -0.30 -24.24 -2.11
N VAL A 204 0.66 -24.28 -3.03
CA VAL A 204 2.04 -24.72 -2.76
C VAL A 204 2.70 -23.79 -1.73
N PHE A 205 2.51 -22.47 -1.87
CA PHE A 205 2.97 -21.50 -0.88
C PHE A 205 2.36 -21.78 0.51
N MET A 206 1.03 -21.94 0.59
CA MET A 206 0.36 -22.19 1.87
C MET A 206 0.85 -23.50 2.51
N ALA A 207 0.98 -24.57 1.73
CA ALA A 207 1.50 -25.85 2.21
C ALA A 207 2.96 -25.73 2.70
N ALA A 208 3.82 -25.04 1.95
CA ALA A 208 5.21 -24.80 2.35
C ALA A 208 5.28 -23.96 3.63
N PHE A 209 4.45 -22.92 3.75
CA PHE A 209 4.34 -22.06 4.93
C PHE A 209 3.93 -22.83 6.19
N PHE A 210 2.83 -23.61 6.13
CA PHE A 210 2.36 -24.36 7.29
C PHE A 210 3.32 -25.48 7.72
N ASN A 211 4.10 -26.02 6.77
CA ASN A 211 5.13 -27.03 7.03
C ASN A 211 6.42 -26.47 7.64
N LEU A 212 6.55 -25.15 7.80
CA LEU A 212 7.72 -24.55 8.43
C LEU A 212 7.85 -25.01 9.90
N PRO A 213 9.08 -25.14 10.42
CA PRO A 213 9.29 -25.47 11.83
C PRO A 213 8.77 -24.35 12.73
N ASP A 214 8.20 -24.70 13.89
CA ASP A 214 7.81 -23.72 14.90
C ASP A 214 9.05 -23.07 15.53
N GLU A 215 8.96 -21.77 15.82
CA GLU A 215 10.10 -20.93 16.23
C GLU A 215 10.76 -21.39 17.53
N ASP A 216 10.01 -22.08 18.40
CA ASP A 216 10.45 -22.49 19.74
C ASP A 216 11.55 -23.57 19.75
N LYS A 217 11.94 -24.14 18.61
CA LYS A 217 12.79 -25.35 18.56
C LYS A 217 14.20 -25.18 17.97
N LYS A 218 14.58 -24.02 17.39
CA LYS A 218 15.90 -23.86 16.76
C LYS A 218 16.55 -22.51 17.03
N SER A 219 17.56 -22.52 17.91
CA SER A 219 18.41 -21.37 18.29
C SER A 219 19.26 -20.76 17.15
N ASN A 220 19.25 -21.35 15.95
CA ASN A 220 20.00 -20.90 14.77
C ASN A 220 19.11 -20.66 13.54
N SER A 221 17.79 -20.46 13.72
CA SER A 221 16.92 -20.16 12.58
C SER A 221 17.12 -18.71 12.13
N THR A 222 17.45 -18.53 10.85
CA THR A 222 17.43 -17.22 10.17
C THR A 222 16.01 -16.68 10.16
N PHE A 223 15.84 -15.35 10.20
CA PHE A 223 14.49 -14.75 10.14
C PHE A 223 13.77 -15.10 8.84
N LEU A 224 14.50 -15.47 7.77
CA LEU A 224 13.92 -16.01 6.53
C LEU A 224 13.08 -17.28 6.70
N MET A 225 13.18 -17.98 7.84
CA MET A 225 12.40 -19.16 8.18
C MET A 225 11.38 -18.92 9.30
N SER A 226 11.28 -17.68 9.78
CA SER A 226 10.29 -17.27 10.76
C SER A 226 8.90 -17.29 10.14
N LYS A 227 7.96 -18.01 10.78
CA LYS A 227 6.56 -18.02 10.33
C LYS A 227 5.94 -16.63 10.43
N SER A 228 6.23 -15.91 11.51
CA SER A 228 5.67 -14.58 11.74
C SER A 228 6.17 -13.58 10.68
N TRP A 229 7.47 -13.61 10.37
CA TRP A 229 8.03 -12.74 9.34
C TRP A 229 7.52 -13.08 7.94
N ILE A 230 7.54 -14.37 7.55
CA ILE A 230 7.06 -14.78 6.22
C ILE A 230 5.59 -14.40 6.02
N ALA A 231 4.74 -14.60 7.02
CA ALA A 231 3.33 -14.22 6.96
C ALA A 231 3.18 -12.71 6.74
N LEU A 232 3.85 -11.89 7.55
CA LEU A 232 3.80 -10.43 7.44
C LEU A 232 4.31 -9.95 6.09
N THR A 233 5.47 -10.43 5.66
CA THR A 233 6.10 -10.02 4.40
C THR A 233 5.29 -10.49 3.19
N ALA A 234 4.79 -11.73 3.18
CA ALA A 234 3.93 -12.22 2.11
C ALA A 234 2.63 -11.41 1.99
N TYR A 235 2.02 -11.08 3.13
CA TYR A 235 0.82 -10.25 3.17
C TYR A 235 1.09 -8.83 2.64
N ARG A 236 2.17 -8.19 3.09
CA ARG A 236 2.60 -6.86 2.62
C ARG A 236 2.92 -6.85 1.13
N MET A 237 3.58 -7.89 0.62
CA MET A 237 3.82 -8.05 -0.83
C MET A 237 2.51 -8.19 -1.60
N ALA A 238 1.53 -8.98 -1.12
CA ALA A 238 0.23 -9.12 -1.77
C ALA A 238 -0.55 -7.80 -1.79
N CYS A 239 -0.55 -7.03 -0.69
CA CYS A 239 -1.13 -5.70 -0.61
C CYS A 239 -0.45 -4.71 -1.56
N THR A 240 0.88 -4.75 -1.64
CA THR A 240 1.66 -3.91 -2.55
C THR A 240 1.34 -4.25 -4.01
N ALA A 241 1.24 -5.54 -4.34
CA ALA A 241 0.85 -5.98 -5.67
C ALA A 241 -0.56 -5.50 -6.05
N LEU A 242 -1.51 -5.58 -5.11
CA LEU A 242 -2.88 -5.09 -5.32
C LEU A 242 -2.91 -3.58 -5.59
N ALA A 243 -2.12 -2.81 -4.85
CA ALA A 243 -2.06 -1.36 -4.98
C ALA A 243 -1.49 -0.92 -6.33
N PHE A 244 -0.32 -1.44 -6.70
CA PHE A 244 0.48 -0.86 -7.79
C PHE A 244 0.50 -1.67 -9.09
N CYS A 245 0.31 -2.99 -9.06
CA CYS A 245 0.69 -3.83 -10.19
C CYS A 245 -0.45 -4.13 -11.18
N PHE A 246 -1.69 -3.74 -10.86
CA PHE A 246 -2.85 -3.99 -11.72
C PHE A 246 -3.34 -2.71 -12.40
N THR A 247 -3.63 -2.80 -13.69
CA THR A 247 -4.14 -1.65 -14.46
C THR A 247 -5.66 -1.50 -14.38
N SER A 248 -6.40 -2.59 -14.15
CA SER A 248 -7.87 -2.58 -14.13
C SER A 248 -8.45 -3.10 -12.82
N GLY A 249 -9.61 -2.58 -12.43
CA GLY A 249 -10.37 -3.06 -11.27
C GLY A 249 -10.82 -4.52 -11.41
N TYR A 250 -11.08 -4.98 -12.64
CA TYR A 250 -11.38 -6.40 -12.91
C TYR A 250 -10.23 -7.32 -12.51
N LEU A 251 -8.99 -7.01 -12.93
CA LEU A 251 -7.82 -7.82 -12.58
C LEU A 251 -7.57 -7.84 -11.07
N ARG A 252 -7.75 -6.70 -10.38
CA ARG A 252 -7.66 -6.62 -8.91
C ARG A 252 -8.69 -7.53 -8.22
N ARG A 253 -9.93 -7.58 -8.72
CA ARG A 253 -10.96 -8.48 -8.21
C ARG A 253 -10.61 -9.95 -8.43
N CYS A 254 -10.13 -10.32 -9.63
CA CYS A 254 -9.67 -11.68 -9.89
C CYS A 254 -8.52 -12.09 -8.97
N PHE A 255 -7.59 -11.17 -8.70
CA PHE A 255 -6.49 -11.38 -7.77
C PHE A 255 -6.97 -11.55 -6.33
N LEU A 256 -7.83 -10.65 -5.83
CA LEU A 256 -8.45 -10.76 -4.51
C LEU A 256 -9.24 -12.06 -4.34
N LYS A 257 -9.98 -12.46 -5.37
CA LYS A 257 -10.72 -13.73 -5.38
C LYS A 257 -9.76 -14.91 -5.26
N ALA A 258 -8.66 -14.93 -6.02
CA ALA A 258 -7.66 -15.98 -5.91
C ALA A 258 -7.04 -16.07 -4.51
N LEU A 259 -6.77 -14.93 -3.85
CA LEU A 259 -6.30 -14.90 -2.47
C LEU A 259 -7.34 -15.43 -1.48
N CYS A 260 -8.61 -15.03 -1.64
CA CYS A 260 -9.71 -15.47 -0.77
C CYS A 260 -10.00 -16.97 -0.93
N ASP A 261 -10.04 -17.47 -2.17
CA ASP A 261 -10.29 -18.88 -2.48
C ASP A 261 -9.21 -19.81 -1.91
N ALA A 262 -7.98 -19.30 -1.76
CA ALA A 262 -6.86 -20.01 -1.15
C ALA A 262 -6.74 -19.82 0.37
N GLN A 263 -7.69 -19.10 1.01
CA GLN A 263 -7.67 -18.79 2.44
C GLN A 263 -6.37 -18.09 2.88
N PHE A 264 -5.82 -17.23 2.03
CA PHE A 264 -4.53 -16.57 2.28
C PHE A 264 -4.52 -15.75 3.57
N SER A 265 -5.68 -15.24 4.01
CA SER A 265 -5.82 -14.51 5.28
C SER A 265 -5.46 -15.35 6.52
N ASP A 266 -5.46 -16.68 6.44
CA ASP A 266 -5.14 -17.54 7.59
C ASP A 266 -3.68 -17.42 8.03
N ILE A 267 -2.78 -16.98 7.15
CA ILE A 267 -1.37 -16.73 7.52
C ILE A 267 -1.23 -15.60 8.54
N MET A 268 -2.19 -14.66 8.59
CA MET A 268 -2.15 -13.51 9.52
C MET A 268 -2.38 -13.91 10.97
N GLN A 269 -2.85 -15.14 11.24
CA GLN A 269 -2.97 -15.67 12.60
C GLN A 269 -1.59 -15.78 13.30
N PHE A 270 -0.51 -15.82 12.52
CA PHE A 270 0.87 -15.95 13.01
C PHE A 270 1.58 -14.60 13.13
N THR A 271 0.90 -13.49 12.85
CA THR A 271 1.48 -12.14 12.91
C THR A 271 0.92 -11.35 14.10
N PRO A 272 1.75 -10.53 14.77
CA PRO A 272 1.30 -9.69 15.87
C PRO A 272 0.48 -8.47 15.43
N VAL A 273 0.39 -8.19 14.13
CA VAL A 273 -0.30 -7.02 13.56
C VAL A 273 -1.58 -7.47 12.87
N GLU A 274 -2.69 -6.82 13.17
CA GLU A 274 -3.95 -7.06 12.47
C GLU A 274 -3.85 -6.58 11.00
N GLY A 275 -4.02 -7.51 10.07
CA GLY A 275 -4.12 -7.21 8.64
C GLY A 275 -5.52 -6.76 8.26
N GLN A 276 -5.66 -6.11 7.10
CA GLN A 276 -6.98 -5.87 6.52
C GLN A 276 -7.66 -7.18 6.11
N ASN A 277 -8.98 -7.21 6.27
CA ASN A 277 -9.83 -8.33 5.90
C ASN A 277 -9.99 -8.39 4.36
N LEU A 278 -9.21 -9.25 3.70
CA LEU A 278 -9.24 -9.42 2.24
C LEU A 278 -10.64 -9.79 1.71
N PRO A 279 -11.42 -10.68 2.34
CA PRO A 279 -12.82 -10.91 1.97
C PRO A 279 -13.69 -9.65 1.99
N LEU A 280 -13.52 -8.78 2.98
CA LEU A 280 -14.25 -7.51 3.04
C LEU A 280 -13.86 -6.59 1.86
N LEU A 281 -12.58 -6.51 1.54
CA LEU A 281 -12.10 -5.74 0.38
C LEU A 281 -12.65 -6.28 -0.95
N LEU A 282 -12.73 -7.61 -1.11
CA LEU A 282 -13.32 -8.22 -2.30
C LEU A 282 -14.80 -7.84 -2.44
N ARG A 283 -15.58 -7.92 -1.35
CA ARG A 283 -17.00 -7.54 -1.36
C ARG A 283 -17.21 -6.07 -1.68
N LEU A 284 -16.36 -5.18 -1.14
CA LEU A 284 -16.38 -3.76 -1.48
C LEU A 284 -16.06 -3.54 -2.96
N ALA A 285 -15.04 -4.21 -3.49
CA ALA A 285 -14.65 -4.12 -4.89
C ALA A 285 -15.75 -4.61 -5.84
N GLU A 286 -16.44 -5.69 -5.48
CA GLU A 286 -17.56 -6.24 -6.24
C GLU A 286 -18.77 -5.30 -6.23
N CYS A 287 -19.04 -4.64 -5.10
CA CYS A 287 -20.16 -3.69 -4.97
C CYS A 287 -20.00 -2.49 -5.91
N ILE A 288 -18.78 -1.96 -6.04
CA ILE A 288 -18.48 -0.78 -6.87
C ILE A 288 -18.13 -1.12 -8.31
N ALA A 289 -18.09 -2.41 -8.67
CA ALA A 289 -17.53 -2.87 -9.94
C ALA A 289 -18.21 -2.29 -11.18
N ASP A 290 -19.52 -2.04 -11.08
CA ASP A 290 -20.35 -1.52 -12.16
C ASP A 290 -20.39 0.02 -12.15
N THR A 291 -19.70 0.65 -11.20
CA THR A 291 -19.63 2.11 -11.05
C THR A 291 -18.32 2.65 -11.64
N SER A 292 -18.28 3.94 -11.96
CA SER A 292 -17.05 4.59 -12.44
C SER A 292 -16.04 4.88 -11.32
N LEU A 293 -16.38 4.55 -10.07
CA LEU A 293 -15.55 4.84 -8.91
C LEU A 293 -14.45 3.79 -8.73
N GLN A 294 -13.29 4.24 -8.26
CA GLN A 294 -12.17 3.36 -7.93
C GLN A 294 -11.76 3.57 -6.47
N LEU A 295 -11.43 2.47 -5.80
CA LEU A 295 -10.83 2.49 -4.48
C LEU A 295 -9.34 2.82 -4.61
N ASP A 296 -8.82 3.63 -3.68
CA ASP A 296 -7.39 3.85 -3.54
C ASP A 296 -6.82 2.71 -2.69
N TRP A 297 -6.42 1.66 -3.40
CA TRP A 297 -5.83 0.46 -2.82
C TRP A 297 -4.55 0.73 -2.04
N GLN A 298 -3.85 1.83 -2.31
CA GLN A 298 -2.67 2.22 -1.54
C GLN A 298 -3.06 2.64 -0.12
N ARG A 299 -4.06 3.51 0.01
CA ARG A 299 -4.55 3.98 1.32
C ARG A 299 -5.21 2.86 2.11
N LEU A 300 -6.04 2.06 1.45
CA LEU A 300 -6.70 0.92 2.10
C LEU A 300 -5.67 -0.12 2.54
N CYS A 301 -4.90 -0.70 1.62
CA CYS A 301 -4.11 -1.88 1.95
C CYS A 301 -2.80 -1.59 2.69
N LEU A 302 -2.19 -0.42 2.51
CA LEU A 302 -0.90 -0.08 3.14
C LEU A 302 -1.03 0.89 4.31
N GLN A 303 -1.94 1.86 4.26
CA GLN A 303 -2.12 2.86 5.32
C GLN A 303 -3.27 2.52 6.28
N GLN A 304 -4.08 1.52 5.95
CA GLN A 304 -5.27 1.10 6.71
C GLN A 304 -6.26 2.25 6.96
N ASP A 305 -6.28 3.25 6.08
CA ASP A 305 -7.09 4.44 6.25
C ASP A 305 -8.53 4.18 5.77
N LEU A 306 -9.44 4.00 6.72
CA LEU A 306 -10.87 3.75 6.45
C LEU A 306 -11.64 5.04 6.11
N SER A 307 -11.04 6.23 6.27
CA SER A 307 -11.72 7.50 5.97
C SER A 307 -12.16 7.57 4.51
N GLN A 308 -11.39 6.96 3.60
CA GLN A 308 -11.73 6.89 2.18
C GLN A 308 -13.07 6.20 1.91
N LEU A 309 -13.48 5.21 2.72
CA LEU A 309 -14.76 4.53 2.52
C LEU A 309 -15.92 5.51 2.66
N SER A 310 -15.79 6.51 3.54
CA SER A 310 -16.78 7.58 3.67
C SER A 310 -16.79 8.53 2.47
N GLU A 311 -15.63 8.84 1.87
CA GLU A 311 -15.53 9.65 0.67
C GLU A 311 -16.17 8.94 -0.54
N VAL A 312 -15.91 7.64 -0.69
CA VAL A 312 -16.51 6.83 -1.76
C VAL A 312 -18.01 6.71 -1.57
N LEU A 313 -18.48 6.56 -0.33
CA LEU A 313 -19.92 6.57 -0.03
C LEU A 313 -20.55 7.91 -0.42
N SER A 314 -19.91 9.03 -0.08
CA SER A 314 -20.38 10.37 -0.48
C SER A 314 -20.42 10.53 -2.00
N ALA A 315 -19.45 9.98 -2.73
CA ALA A 315 -19.42 10.00 -4.19
C ALA A 315 -20.54 9.14 -4.80
N LEU A 316 -20.83 7.96 -4.25
CA LEU A 316 -21.96 7.11 -4.68
C LEU A 316 -23.30 7.82 -4.47
N ILE A 317 -23.45 8.50 -3.34
CA ILE A 317 -24.63 9.32 -3.03
C ILE A 317 -24.78 10.46 -4.06
N ASN A 318 -23.70 11.17 -4.36
CA ASN A 318 -23.71 12.27 -5.34
C ASN A 318 -24.01 11.81 -6.78
N GLN A 319 -23.70 10.55 -7.12
CA GLN A 319 -24.06 9.95 -8.41
C GLN A 319 -25.49 9.38 -8.44
N HIS A 320 -26.26 9.53 -7.36
CA HIS A 320 -27.62 9.00 -7.21
C HIS A 320 -27.72 7.46 -7.30
N LEU A 321 -26.62 6.74 -7.02
CA LEU A 321 -26.58 5.28 -7.02
C LEU A 321 -26.89 4.74 -5.62
N PHE A 322 -28.13 4.98 -5.16
CA PHE A 322 -28.53 4.73 -3.77
C PHE A 322 -28.53 3.25 -3.38
N ASP A 323 -28.93 2.34 -4.27
CA ASP A 323 -28.94 0.89 -3.99
C ASP A 323 -27.53 0.33 -3.78
N THR A 324 -26.56 0.77 -4.60
CA THR A 324 -25.16 0.39 -4.43
C THR A 324 -24.54 1.07 -3.21
N ALA A 325 -24.91 2.33 -2.93
CA ALA A 325 -24.47 3.03 -1.73
C ALA A 325 -24.93 2.31 -0.45
N ALA A 326 -26.19 1.86 -0.40
CA ALA A 326 -26.74 1.14 0.75
C ALA A 326 -26.02 -0.20 0.98
N LYS A 327 -25.81 -0.98 -0.09
CA LYS A 327 -25.02 -2.21 -0.03
C LYS A 327 -23.57 -1.95 0.41
N PHE A 328 -22.95 -0.89 -0.11
CA PHE A 328 -21.59 -0.50 0.23
C PHE A 328 -21.47 -0.11 1.71
N ALA A 329 -22.38 0.72 2.22
CA ALA A 329 -22.41 1.13 3.63
C ALA A 329 -22.61 -0.07 4.56
N GLN A 330 -23.49 -1.02 4.19
CA GLN A 330 -23.69 -2.25 4.95
C GLN A 330 -22.42 -3.12 5.00
N ILE A 331 -21.67 -3.22 3.90
CA ILE A 331 -20.43 -4.01 3.85
C ILE A 331 -19.31 -3.31 4.65
N ALA A 332 -19.22 -1.98 4.55
CA ALA A 332 -18.20 -1.17 5.22
C ALA A 332 -18.50 -0.89 6.71
N GLY A 333 -19.72 -1.18 7.18
CA GLY A 333 -20.17 -0.82 8.53
C GLY A 333 -20.38 0.68 8.72
N LEU A 334 -20.66 1.42 7.64
CA LEU A 334 -20.94 2.86 7.66
C LEU A 334 -22.44 3.13 7.85
N SER A 335 -22.79 4.32 8.34
CA SER A 335 -24.20 4.69 8.54
C SER A 335 -24.93 4.86 7.19
N SER A 336 -26.14 4.32 7.11
CA SER A 336 -27.04 4.48 5.96
C SER A 336 -27.80 5.81 5.96
N ASP A 337 -27.67 6.57 7.04
CA ASP A 337 -28.47 7.77 7.33
C ASP A 337 -28.36 8.83 6.23
N GLN A 338 -27.13 9.12 5.79
CA GLN A 338 -26.90 10.10 4.73
C GLN A 338 -27.44 9.65 3.37
N ILE A 339 -27.50 8.34 3.12
CA ILE A 339 -28.01 7.77 1.85
C ILE A 339 -29.52 7.97 1.78
N LEU A 340 -30.23 7.65 2.86
CA LEU A 340 -31.69 7.77 2.90
C LEU A 340 -32.11 9.25 2.85
N VAL A 341 -31.44 10.11 3.61
CA VAL A 341 -31.73 11.55 3.63
C VAL A 341 -31.56 12.19 2.26
N THR A 342 -30.50 11.81 1.52
CA THR A 342 -30.25 12.33 0.17
C THR A 342 -31.13 11.68 -0.89
N GLN A 343 -31.47 10.40 -0.75
CA GLN A 343 -32.43 9.73 -1.65
C GLN A 343 -33.81 10.41 -1.57
N TRP A 344 -34.31 10.64 -0.36
CA TRP A 344 -35.61 11.28 -0.15
C TRP A 344 -35.58 12.78 -0.49
N SER A 345 -34.43 13.46 -0.37
CA SER A 345 -34.32 14.86 -0.81
C SER A 345 -34.43 15.00 -2.34
N VAL A 346 -33.82 14.08 -3.09
CA VAL A 346 -33.89 14.06 -4.56
C VAL A 346 -35.29 13.69 -5.03
N LEU A 347 -35.93 12.69 -4.41
CA LEU A 347 -37.33 12.34 -4.71
C LEU A 347 -38.29 13.51 -4.42
N ALA A 348 -38.05 14.26 -3.33
CA ALA A 348 -38.85 15.42 -2.97
C ALA A 348 -38.69 16.63 -3.93
N GLN A 349 -37.61 16.67 -4.71
CA GLN A 349 -37.37 17.72 -5.72
C GLN A 349 -37.86 17.32 -7.13
N ALA A 350 -38.00 16.02 -7.40
CA ALA A 350 -38.40 15.50 -8.72
C ALA A 350 -39.93 15.49 -8.94
N ASP A 351 -40.73 15.37 -7.88
CA ASP A 351 -42.20 15.35 -7.97
C ASP A 351 -42.80 16.74 -7.73
N ASP A 352 -43.25 17.41 -8.80
CA ASP A 352 -44.04 18.66 -8.75
C ASP A 352 -45.42 18.48 -8.09
N ILE A 353 -45.88 17.23 -7.93
CA ILE A 353 -47.14 16.89 -7.25
C ILE A 353 -46.84 15.83 -6.19
N LYS A 354 -46.53 16.28 -4.98
CA LYS A 354 -46.32 15.39 -3.84
C LYS A 354 -47.65 14.79 -3.41
N GLU A 355 -47.76 13.47 -3.50
CA GLU A 355 -48.90 12.73 -2.94
C GLU A 355 -49.01 13.00 -1.43
N ARG A 356 -50.23 13.03 -0.90
CA ARG A 356 -50.52 13.30 0.52
C ARG A 356 -49.75 12.39 1.49
N ASP A 357 -49.42 11.18 1.03
CA ASP A 357 -48.78 10.13 1.82
C ASP A 357 -47.27 10.03 1.60
N PHE A 358 -46.67 10.90 0.77
CA PHE A 358 -45.23 10.88 0.47
C PHE A 358 -44.38 11.07 1.73
N TRP A 359 -44.68 12.09 2.53
CA TRP A 359 -43.94 12.39 3.76
C TRP A 359 -44.16 11.34 4.85
N GLN A 360 -45.32 10.70 4.87
CA GLN A 360 -45.59 9.58 5.78
C GLN A 360 -44.76 8.34 5.42
N ARG A 361 -44.59 8.05 4.12
CA ARG A 361 -43.69 6.98 3.65
C ARG A 361 -42.22 7.28 3.98
N CYS A 362 -41.79 8.53 3.79
CA CYS A 362 -40.46 8.99 4.20
C CYS A 362 -40.22 8.75 5.69
N ASP A 363 -41.20 9.13 6.53
CA ASP A 363 -41.09 8.97 7.99
C ASP A 363 -41.02 7.49 8.39
N THR A 364 -41.85 6.62 7.79
CA THR A 364 -41.77 5.18 8.05
C THR A 364 -40.44 4.58 7.63
N ALA A 365 -39.83 5.03 6.52
CA ALA A 365 -38.53 4.57 6.08
C ALA A 365 -37.42 5.02 7.04
N PHE A 366 -37.48 6.25 7.54
CA PHE A 366 -36.53 6.77 8.53
C PHE A 366 -36.63 6.04 9.87
N GLN A 367 -37.84 5.69 10.30
CA GLN A 367 -38.07 4.89 11.50
C GLN A 367 -37.57 3.45 11.34
N GLN A 368 -37.78 2.82 10.18
CA GLN A 368 -37.30 1.47 9.90
C GLN A 368 -35.77 1.38 9.81
N ALA A 369 -35.11 2.44 9.32
CA ALA A 369 -33.67 2.51 9.21
C ALA A 369 -32.96 2.99 10.49
N ASN A 370 -33.72 3.37 11.54
CA ASN A 370 -33.21 3.87 12.81
C ASN A 370 -32.19 5.03 12.64
N ILE A 371 -32.54 6.00 11.80
CA ILE A 371 -31.71 7.17 11.51
C ILE A 371 -31.51 8.02 12.77
N ASP A 372 -30.34 8.65 12.90
CA ASP A 372 -30.10 9.63 13.95
C ASP A 372 -31.18 10.74 13.94
N PRO A 373 -31.89 10.94 15.07
CA PRO A 373 -32.94 11.94 15.16
C PRO A 373 -32.51 13.36 14.78
N ASP A 374 -31.26 13.76 15.06
CA ASP A 374 -30.78 15.12 14.73
C ASP A 374 -30.65 15.30 13.22
N ILE A 375 -30.25 14.25 12.49
CA ILE A 375 -30.17 14.25 11.03
C ILE A 375 -31.57 14.30 10.41
N ALA A 376 -32.52 13.52 10.95
CA ALA A 376 -33.91 13.53 10.49
C ALA A 376 -34.57 14.91 10.68
N VAL A 377 -34.29 15.57 11.81
CA VAL A 377 -34.80 16.92 12.12
C VAL A 377 -34.22 17.96 11.17
N HIS A 378 -32.91 17.92 10.93
CA HIS A 378 -32.27 18.82 9.96
C HIS A 378 -32.85 18.64 8.55
N PHE A 379 -33.08 17.40 8.12
CA PHE A 379 -33.72 17.10 6.84
C PHE A 379 -35.09 17.74 6.71
N TYR A 380 -36.01 17.48 7.65
CA TYR A 380 -37.36 18.04 7.58
C TYR A 380 -37.37 19.58 7.63
N ARG A 381 -36.45 20.19 8.39
CA ARG A 381 -36.28 21.65 8.42
C ARG A 381 -35.83 22.21 7.08
N SER A 382 -34.83 21.59 6.45
CA SER A 382 -34.32 22.01 5.14
C SER A 382 -35.37 21.91 4.03
N GLN A 383 -36.22 20.87 4.08
CA GLN A 383 -37.32 20.69 3.14
C GLN A 383 -38.47 21.69 3.38
N ALA A 384 -38.74 22.04 4.63
CA ALA A 384 -39.73 23.07 4.98
C ALA A 384 -39.33 24.48 4.51
N LEU A 385 -38.03 24.78 4.42
CA LEU A 385 -37.56 26.04 3.86
C LEU A 385 -37.74 26.09 2.33
N THR A 386 -37.64 24.94 1.67
CA THR A 386 -37.67 24.82 0.20
C THR A 386 -39.09 24.70 -0.36
N SER A 387 -40.07 24.24 0.44
CA SER A 387 -41.45 24.09 -0.02
C SER A 387 -42.17 25.43 -0.21
N SER A 388 -43.01 25.51 -1.24
CA SER A 388 -43.83 26.70 -1.56
C SER A 388 -45.20 26.69 -0.86
N SER A 389 -45.69 25.51 -0.46
CA SER A 389 -46.97 25.33 0.22
C SER A 389 -46.85 25.44 1.73
N PHE A 390 -47.62 26.33 2.35
CA PHE A 390 -47.67 26.49 3.81
C PHE A 390 -48.22 25.23 4.52
N HIS A 391 -49.14 24.50 3.90
CA HIS A 391 -49.65 23.24 4.42
C HIS A 391 -48.56 22.16 4.48
N GLU A 392 -47.68 22.13 3.48
CA GLU A 392 -46.56 21.19 3.44
C GLU A 392 -45.50 21.53 4.50
N LYS A 393 -45.20 22.82 4.69
CA LYS A 393 -44.32 23.30 5.77
C LYS A 393 -44.80 22.84 7.14
N TYR A 394 -46.11 22.97 7.39
CA TYR A 394 -46.72 22.56 8.64
C TYR A 394 -46.54 21.06 8.90
N VAL A 395 -46.80 20.21 7.90
CA VAL A 395 -46.66 18.75 8.00
C VAL A 395 -45.20 18.35 8.25
N LEU A 396 -44.25 18.97 7.54
CA LEU A 396 -42.81 18.73 7.71
C LEU A 396 -42.31 19.12 9.11
N LEU A 397 -42.71 20.28 9.62
CA LEU A 397 -42.35 20.73 10.97
C LEU A 397 -42.98 19.86 12.06
N LYS A 398 -44.18 19.31 11.83
CA LYS A 398 -44.81 18.33 12.74
C LYS A 398 -44.00 17.03 12.82
N PHE A 399 -43.52 16.51 11.69
CA PHE A 399 -42.62 15.35 11.69
C PHE A 399 -41.29 15.66 12.38
N GLY A 400 -40.65 16.80 12.08
CA GLY A 400 -39.44 17.26 12.77
C GLY A 400 -39.60 17.30 14.29
N LEU A 401 -40.70 17.86 14.80
CA LEU A 401 -41.00 17.87 16.24
C LEU A 401 -41.12 16.45 16.81
N SER A 402 -41.81 15.55 16.11
CA SER A 402 -41.98 14.16 16.58
C SER A 402 -40.65 13.41 16.74
N TRP A 403 -39.64 13.73 15.92
CA TRP A 403 -38.30 13.16 16.04
C TRP A 403 -37.51 13.80 17.19
N ILE A 404 -37.61 15.11 17.39
CA ILE A 404 -36.99 15.78 18.55
C ILE A 404 -37.52 15.22 19.87
N TYR A 405 -38.83 14.96 19.99
CA TYR A 405 -39.41 14.38 21.20
C TYR A 405 -38.93 12.95 21.50
N LYS A 406 -38.41 12.23 20.50
CA LYS A 406 -37.77 10.91 20.69
C LYS A 406 -36.32 11.03 21.20
N THR A 407 -35.76 12.22 21.22
CA THR A 407 -34.36 12.51 21.56
C THR A 407 -34.30 13.36 22.83
N SER A 408 -33.25 13.18 23.65
CA SER A 408 -32.98 14.08 24.79
C SER A 408 -32.35 15.40 24.33
N ALA A 409 -32.94 16.05 23.33
CA ALA A 409 -32.43 17.31 22.76
C ALA A 409 -32.75 18.50 23.68
N THR A 410 -31.90 19.54 23.62
CA THR A 410 -32.00 20.75 24.44
C THR A 410 -33.34 21.47 24.21
N LYS A 411 -33.94 21.98 25.31
CA LYS A 411 -35.24 22.68 25.28
C LYS A 411 -35.31 23.80 24.24
N GLU A 412 -34.19 24.45 23.93
CA GLU A 412 -34.09 25.52 22.93
C GLU A 412 -34.39 25.05 21.50
N ALA A 413 -33.95 23.85 21.11
CA ALA A 413 -34.21 23.30 19.78
C ALA A 413 -35.71 23.02 19.57
N VAL A 414 -36.37 22.47 20.61
CA VAL A 414 -37.83 22.25 20.67
C VAL A 414 -38.58 23.58 20.53
N ILE A 415 -38.20 24.59 21.33
CA ILE A 415 -38.84 25.91 21.34
C ILE A 415 -38.70 26.59 19.98
N SER A 416 -37.53 26.49 19.33
CA SER A 416 -37.28 27.12 18.03
C SER A 416 -38.18 26.57 16.91
N LEU A 417 -38.35 25.24 16.83
CA LEU A 417 -39.19 24.59 15.83
C LEU A 417 -40.69 24.75 16.13
N GLN A 418 -41.07 24.80 17.41
CA GLN A 418 -42.43 25.15 17.80
C GLN A 418 -42.78 26.57 17.37
N LEU A 419 -41.89 27.54 17.59
CA LEU A 419 -42.08 28.92 17.14
C LEU A 419 -42.20 29.02 15.62
N GLU A 420 -41.38 28.27 14.88
CA GLU A 420 -41.42 28.21 13.41
C GLU A 420 -42.72 27.58 12.90
N LEU A 421 -43.26 26.56 13.60
CA LEU A 421 -44.56 25.98 13.28
C LEU A 421 -45.72 26.96 13.56
N TYR A 422 -45.68 27.67 14.68
CA TYR A 422 -46.70 28.67 15.03
C TYR A 422 -46.71 29.88 14.10
N THR A 423 -45.54 30.39 13.66
CA THR A 423 -45.48 31.49 12.69
C THR A 423 -46.03 31.07 11.33
N THR A 424 -45.78 29.83 10.90
CA THR A 424 -46.32 29.28 9.66
C THR A 424 -47.85 29.16 9.72
N CYS A 425 -48.42 28.72 10.84
CA CYS A 425 -49.89 28.67 11.04
C CYS A 425 -50.55 30.06 11.01
N LEU A 426 -49.87 31.08 11.56
CA LEU A 426 -50.39 32.44 11.64
C LEU A 426 -50.43 33.15 10.27
N GLN A 427 -49.51 32.80 9.36
CA GLN A 427 -49.42 33.42 8.03
C GLN A 427 -50.50 32.93 7.04
N ASP A 428 -51.03 31.71 7.23
CA ASP A 428 -51.93 31.06 6.27
C ASP A 428 -53.43 31.20 6.60
N GLN A 429 -53.81 31.99 7.62
CA GLN A 429 -55.19 32.07 8.17
C GLN A 429 -55.83 30.68 8.42
N PHE A 430 -55.03 29.67 8.73
CA PHE A 430 -55.51 28.32 8.97
C PHE A 430 -56.32 28.31 10.27
N LYS A 431 -57.58 27.86 10.22
CA LYS A 431 -58.28 27.43 11.43
C LYS A 431 -57.57 26.19 11.94
N PRO A 432 -56.99 26.18 13.16
CA PRO A 432 -56.36 25.02 13.73
C PRO A 432 -57.45 24.05 14.21
N GLU A 433 -58.26 23.56 13.29
CA GLU A 433 -59.09 22.40 13.54
C GLU A 433 -58.34 21.20 12.97
N VAL A 434 -58.17 20.17 13.80
CA VAL A 434 -57.74 18.82 13.42
C VAL A 434 -56.22 18.58 13.36
N THR A 435 -55.58 18.50 14.53
CA THR A 435 -55.15 17.20 15.11
C THR A 435 -54.20 17.45 16.29
N THR A 436 -54.79 17.57 17.47
CA THR A 436 -54.19 17.22 18.76
C THR A 436 -53.95 15.70 18.86
N GLU A 437 -53.38 15.09 17.83
CA GLU A 437 -52.95 13.71 17.87
C GLU A 437 -51.42 13.68 17.94
N GLY A 438 -50.93 13.36 19.14
CA GLY A 438 -49.60 12.80 19.35
C GLY A 438 -48.52 13.74 19.90
N VAL A 439 -48.65 15.05 19.79
CA VAL A 439 -47.65 16.00 20.32
C VAL A 439 -48.35 17.03 21.20
N SER A 440 -48.05 17.04 22.50
CA SER A 440 -48.54 18.07 23.41
C SER A 440 -47.97 19.42 23.00
N ALA A 441 -48.71 20.15 22.17
CA ALA A 441 -48.34 21.51 21.79
C ALA A 441 -48.34 22.36 23.07
N THR A 442 -47.16 22.75 23.53
CA THR A 442 -47.03 23.71 24.63
C THR A 442 -47.69 25.01 24.15
N PRO A 443 -48.67 25.57 24.89
CA PRO A 443 -49.36 26.79 24.47
C PRO A 443 -48.35 27.92 24.25
N LEU A 444 -48.52 28.73 23.20
CA LEU A 444 -47.65 29.88 22.87
C LEU A 444 -47.33 30.80 24.07
N ARG A 445 -48.27 30.94 25.02
CA ARG A 445 -48.08 31.71 26.27
C ARG A 445 -46.97 31.17 27.17
N CYS A 446 -46.67 29.88 27.11
CA CYS A 446 -45.64 29.24 27.93
C CYS A 446 -44.24 29.48 27.33
N LEU A 447 -44.11 29.51 26.00
CA LEU A 447 -42.84 29.73 25.31
C LEU A 447 -42.31 31.17 25.46
N SER A 448 -43.22 32.16 25.52
CA SER A 448 -42.85 33.56 25.77
C SER A 448 -42.29 33.79 27.18
N HIS A 449 -42.66 32.96 28.15
CA HIS A 449 -42.17 33.07 29.53
C HIS A 449 -40.80 32.41 29.73
N GLU A 450 -40.49 31.36 28.96
CA GLU A 450 -39.21 30.64 29.08
C GLU A 450 -38.03 31.37 28.39
N LEU A 451 -38.28 32.17 27.35
CA LEU A 451 -37.28 33.03 26.71
C LEU A 451 -36.92 34.31 27.51
N GLN A 452 -37.70 34.66 28.55
CA GLN A 452 -37.47 35.86 29.36
C GLN A 452 -36.53 35.65 30.55
N VAL A 453 -35.85 34.50 30.66
CA VAL A 453 -34.85 34.26 31.71
C VAL A 453 -33.44 34.58 31.19
N THR A 454 -33.24 35.83 30.79
CA THR A 454 -31.94 36.49 31.00
C THR A 454 -32.21 37.69 31.88
N PRO A 455 -31.76 37.71 33.15
CA PRO A 455 -31.96 38.88 33.99
C PRO A 455 -31.16 40.02 33.37
N ILE A 456 -31.89 41.03 32.90
CA ILE A 456 -31.33 42.36 32.59
C ILE A 456 -30.60 42.80 33.86
N PRO A 457 -29.27 43.04 33.85
CA PRO A 457 -28.59 43.54 35.03
C PRO A 457 -29.12 44.94 35.31
N SER A 458 -29.81 45.08 36.43
CA SER A 458 -30.25 46.36 36.97
C SER A 458 -29.05 47.31 37.10
N PRO A 459 -29.16 48.59 36.70
CA PRO A 459 -28.05 49.53 36.76
C PRO A 459 -27.60 49.74 38.22
N PRO A 460 -26.30 49.97 38.46
CA PRO A 460 -25.75 50.03 39.81
C PRO A 460 -26.29 51.27 40.53
N LYS A 461 -27.04 51.04 41.62
CA LYS A 461 -27.35 52.09 42.60
C LYS A 461 -26.10 52.33 43.45
N LEU A 462 -25.37 53.38 43.11
CA LEU A 462 -24.40 54.00 44.01
C LEU A 462 -25.15 54.60 45.20
N THR A 463 -24.93 54.05 46.39
CA THR A 463 -25.20 54.75 47.64
C THR A 463 -23.94 54.74 48.51
N SER A 464 -23.67 55.93 49.02
CA SER A 464 -22.52 56.39 49.78
C SER A 464 -22.16 55.52 50.98
N GLY A 465 -20.88 55.19 51.08
CA GLY A 465 -20.25 54.81 52.34
C GLY A 465 -19.99 53.32 52.51
N GLN A 466 -18.95 52.81 51.84
CA GLN A 466 -18.03 51.82 52.40
C GLN A 466 -16.78 51.76 51.52
N TYR A 467 -15.94 52.77 51.73
CA TYR A 467 -14.50 52.67 51.57
C TYR A 467 -13.98 51.62 52.57
N HIS A 468 -13.08 50.75 52.08
CA HIS A 468 -12.08 49.94 52.79
C HIS A 468 -12.17 48.42 52.59
N GLN A 469 -11.16 47.93 51.86
CA GLN A 469 -10.51 46.62 51.99
C GLN A 469 -11.32 45.37 51.61
N LEU A 470 -11.19 44.94 50.35
CA LEU A 470 -10.35 43.79 49.94
C LEU A 470 -10.39 43.63 48.43
#